data_AF-A0A4R0ZLF0-F1
#
_entry.id   AF-A0A4R0ZLF0-F1
#
_cell.length_a   1.000
_cell.length_b   1.000
_cell.length_c   1.000
_cell.angle_alpha   90.00
_cell.angle_beta   90.00
_cell.angle_gamma   90.00
#
_symmetry.space_group_name_H-M   'P 1'
#
loop_
_entity.id
_entity.type
_entity.pdbx_description
1 polymer ?
#
loop_
_entity_poly.entity_id
_entity_poly.type
_entity_poly.pdbx_seq_one_letter_code
_entity_poly.pdbx_strand_id
1 'polypeptide(L)'
;MERKMAVPNEDIVIFVIGLRVNRWRSIRKWWPAFSAMPAMLKELYTNRDSGFLSHEMTIGWRSVTLIQYWRSSEELLDYAHGKLHLEAWKTFNQKARASEVVGIFHETYEVSNYETMYVNLPTRGLGKALGDIDVVKTRESAKERLAERRMK
;
A
#
# COMPACT_ATOMS: atom_id res chain seq x y z
N MET A 1 27.63 -4.86 8.60
CA MET A 1 26.24 -4.42 8.75
C MET A 1 25.58 -4.54 7.38
N GLU A 2 24.54 -5.35 7.25
CA GLU A 2 23.84 -5.56 5.98
C GLU A 2 23.05 -4.29 5.62
N ARG A 3 23.26 -3.77 4.41
CA ARG A 3 22.59 -2.57 3.90
C ARG A 3 22.05 -2.86 2.52
N LYS A 4 20.73 -2.73 2.40
CA LYS A 4 19.99 -3.00 1.17
C LYS A 4 19.21 -1.79 0.71
N MET A 5 18.87 -1.77 -0.57
CA MET A 5 17.97 -0.81 -1.19
C MET A 5 17.03 -1.55 -2.14
N ALA A 6 15.86 -0.98 -2.41
CA ALA A 6 14.97 -1.47 -3.44
C ALA A 6 15.63 -1.30 -4.83
N VAL A 7 15.22 -2.13 -5.79
CA VAL A 7 15.64 -1.97 -7.19
C VAL A 7 15.31 -0.53 -7.65
N PRO A 8 16.30 0.24 -8.13
CA PRO A 8 16.09 1.62 -8.56
C PRO A 8 15.49 1.68 -9.97
N ASN A 9 14.98 2.85 -10.36
CA ASN A 9 14.56 3.18 -11.72
C ASN A 9 13.29 2.50 -12.26
N GLU A 10 12.43 1.96 -11.39
CA GLU A 10 11.11 1.45 -11.77
C GLU A 10 10.04 2.51 -11.53
N ASP A 11 9.11 2.75 -12.45
CA ASP A 11 7.93 3.55 -12.11
C ASP A 11 7.01 2.74 -11.21
N ILE A 12 6.40 3.38 -10.21
CA ILE A 12 5.53 2.69 -9.26
C ILE A 12 4.40 3.58 -8.79
N VAL A 13 3.27 2.95 -8.46
CA VAL A 13 2.14 3.61 -7.81
C VAL A 13 2.06 3.17 -6.36
N ILE A 14 2.03 4.14 -5.46
CA ILE A 14 1.82 3.94 -4.03
C ILE A 14 0.40 4.37 -3.69
N PHE A 15 -0.41 3.42 -3.23
CA PHE A 15 -1.77 3.69 -2.80
C PHE A 15 -1.88 3.51 -1.28
N VAL A 16 -2.08 4.62 -0.58
CA VAL A 16 -2.28 4.63 0.87
C VAL A 16 -3.78 4.71 1.12
N ILE A 17 -4.33 3.73 1.82
CA ILE A 17 -5.73 3.75 2.25
C ILE A 17 -5.80 3.48 3.74
N GLY A 18 -6.69 4.16 4.43
CA GLY A 18 -6.88 3.90 5.85
C GLY A 18 -8.29 4.10 6.34
N LEU A 19 -8.55 3.47 7.47
CA LEU A 19 -9.82 3.49 8.17
C LEU A 19 -9.57 3.93 9.61
N ARG A 20 -10.41 4.84 10.12
CA ARG A 20 -10.42 5.26 11.52
C ARG A 20 -11.79 5.00 12.14
N VAL A 21 -11.83 4.34 13.30
CA VAL A 21 -13.07 4.12 14.06
C VAL A 21 -13.34 5.33 14.95
N ASN A 22 -14.33 6.16 14.58
CA ASN A 22 -14.75 7.35 15.31
C ASN A 22 -15.61 7.01 16.54
N ARG A 23 -16.46 5.97 16.44
CA ARG A 23 -17.31 5.49 17.53
C ARG A 23 -17.02 4.03 17.88
N TRP A 24 -16.02 3.80 18.73
CA TRP A 24 -15.52 2.46 19.09
C TRP A 24 -16.60 1.50 19.58
N ARG A 25 -17.53 1.97 20.41
CA ARG A 25 -18.62 1.17 20.99
C ARG A 25 -19.62 0.63 19.94
N SER A 26 -19.62 1.15 18.72
CA SER A 26 -20.53 0.71 17.64
C SER A 26 -19.97 -0.45 16.83
N ILE A 27 -19.51 -1.53 17.50
CA ILE A 27 -18.82 -2.68 16.91
C ILE A 27 -19.59 -3.29 15.73
N ARG A 28 -20.91 -3.50 15.87
CA ARG A 28 -21.75 -4.07 14.81
C ARG A 28 -21.75 -3.24 13.51
N LYS A 29 -21.42 -1.95 13.58
CA LYS A 29 -21.39 -1.03 12.43
C LYS A 29 -20.02 -0.98 11.75
N TRP A 30 -18.92 -1.00 12.52
CA TRP A 30 -17.57 -0.93 11.96
C TRP A 30 -16.90 -2.29 11.71
N TRP A 31 -17.28 -3.35 12.43
CA TRP A 31 -16.67 -4.67 12.30
C TRP A 31 -16.78 -5.27 10.89
N PRO A 32 -17.95 -5.23 10.20
CA PRO A 32 -18.07 -5.80 8.85
C PRO A 32 -17.15 -5.14 7.83
N ALA A 33 -16.93 -3.82 7.96
CA ALA A 33 -16.00 -3.06 7.14
C ALA A 33 -14.56 -3.53 7.36
N PHE A 34 -14.19 -3.74 8.63
CA PHE A 34 -12.86 -4.20 9.00
C PHE A 34 -12.60 -5.64 8.51
N SER A 35 -13.59 -6.53 8.65
CA SER A 35 -13.46 -7.94 8.26
C SER A 35 -13.43 -8.17 6.75
N ALA A 36 -13.83 -7.20 5.93
CA ALA A 36 -13.77 -7.30 4.47
C ALA A 36 -12.34 -7.10 3.92
N MET A 37 -11.48 -6.36 4.63
CA MET A 37 -10.12 -6.05 4.16
C MET A 37 -9.24 -7.29 3.90
N PRO A 38 -9.20 -8.32 4.78
CA PRO A 38 -8.40 -9.51 4.53
C PRO A 38 -8.82 -10.29 3.28
N ALA A 39 -10.12 -10.30 2.95
CA ALA A 39 -10.63 -10.99 1.76
C ALA A 39 -10.17 -10.28 0.48
N MET A 40 -10.24 -8.95 0.44
CA MET A 40 -9.73 -8.14 -0.66
C MET A 40 -8.21 -8.33 -0.84
N LEU A 41 -7.44 -8.29 0.25
CA LEU A 41 -6.00 -8.54 0.18
C LEU A 41 -5.68 -9.94 -0.33
N LYS A 42 -6.44 -10.96 0.10
CA LYS A 42 -6.27 -12.33 -0.38
C LYS A 42 -6.52 -12.45 -1.89
N GLU A 43 -7.55 -11.78 -2.41
CA GLU A 43 -7.82 -11.74 -3.86
C GLU A 43 -6.64 -11.12 -4.62
N LEU A 44 -6.15 -9.96 -4.16
CA LEU A 44 -4.98 -9.27 -4.75
C LEU A 44 -3.74 -10.16 -4.81
N TYR A 45 -3.46 -10.95 -3.77
CA TYR A 45 -2.35 -11.90 -3.79
C TYR A 45 -2.58 -13.13 -4.67
N THR A 46 -3.84 -13.51 -4.88
CA THR A 46 -4.19 -14.67 -5.70
C THR A 46 -4.14 -14.29 -7.19
N ASN A 47 -4.58 -13.08 -7.53
CA ASN A 47 -4.57 -12.57 -8.90
C ASN A 47 -3.29 -11.76 -9.18
N ARG A 48 -2.21 -12.46 -9.53
CA ARG A 48 -0.91 -11.84 -9.83
C ARG A 48 -0.89 -10.97 -11.08
N ASP A 49 -1.90 -11.09 -11.94
CA ASP A 49 -2.04 -10.27 -13.16
C ASP A 49 -2.75 -8.94 -12.90
N SER A 50 -3.18 -8.68 -11.66
CA SER A 50 -3.87 -7.44 -11.28
C SER A 50 -2.99 -6.19 -11.20
N GLY A 51 -1.67 -6.30 -11.42
CA GLY A 51 -0.72 -5.20 -11.24
C GLY A 51 -0.35 -4.90 -9.78
N PHE A 52 -0.97 -5.57 -8.81
CA PHE A 52 -0.62 -5.49 -7.39
C PHE A 52 0.72 -6.17 -7.11
N LEU A 53 1.64 -5.45 -6.47
CA LEU A 53 2.98 -5.95 -6.14
C LEU A 53 3.05 -6.44 -4.70
N SER A 54 2.69 -5.58 -3.75
CA SER A 54 2.69 -5.93 -2.33
C SER A 54 1.91 -4.92 -1.49
N HIS A 55 1.75 -5.22 -0.20
CA HIS A 55 1.26 -4.25 0.78
C HIS A 55 2.06 -4.29 2.09
N GLU A 56 1.93 -3.20 2.83
CA GLU A 56 2.29 -3.04 4.23
C GLU A 56 1.06 -2.58 5.00
N MET A 57 0.78 -3.19 6.15
CA MET A 57 -0.35 -2.83 7.00
C MET A 57 0.15 -2.39 8.37
N THR A 58 -0.30 -1.22 8.82
CA THR A 58 -0.04 -0.70 10.15
C THR A 58 -1.35 -0.57 10.91
N ILE A 59 -1.43 -1.23 12.07
CA ILE A 59 -2.59 -1.16 12.95
C ILE A 59 -2.22 -0.23 14.11
N GLY A 60 -2.92 0.89 14.20
CA GLY A 60 -2.79 1.87 15.28
C GLY A 60 -3.97 1.83 16.24
N TRP A 61 -3.98 2.76 17.20
CA TRP A 61 -5.13 2.93 18.08
C TRP A 61 -6.35 3.42 17.30
N ARG A 62 -7.33 2.52 17.12
CA ARG A 62 -8.59 2.76 16.40
C ARG A 62 -8.39 3.11 14.92
N SER A 63 -7.23 2.82 14.34
CA SER A 63 -6.94 3.06 12.93
C SER A 63 -6.22 1.88 12.30
N VAL A 64 -6.46 1.70 11.02
CA VAL A 64 -5.64 0.84 10.17
C VAL A 64 -5.23 1.65 8.96
N THR A 65 -3.95 1.59 8.63
CA THR A 65 -3.40 2.14 7.40
C THR A 65 -2.80 1.01 6.60
N LEU A 66 -3.15 0.95 5.32
CA LEU A 66 -2.67 0.00 4.34
C LEU A 66 -1.94 0.78 3.26
N ILE A 67 -0.67 0.48 3.06
CA ILE A 67 0.15 1.01 1.98
C ILE A 67 0.26 -0.10 0.95
N GLN A 68 -0.21 0.15 -0.26
CA GLN A 68 -0.19 -0.81 -1.36
C GLN A 68 0.74 -0.30 -2.45
N TYR A 69 1.44 -1.23 -3.09
CA TYR A 69 2.36 -0.97 -4.18
C TYR A 69 1.84 -1.62 -5.44
N TRP A 70 1.75 -0.82 -6.50
CA TRP A 70 1.14 -1.19 -7.78
C TRP A 70 2.09 -0.83 -8.91
N ARG A 71 2.02 -1.58 -10.00
CA ARG A 71 2.82 -1.32 -11.21
C ARG A 71 2.31 -0.10 -11.97
N SER A 72 0.99 0.14 -12.01
CA SER A 72 0.40 1.31 -12.66
C SER A 72 -0.87 1.80 -11.96
N SER A 73 -1.27 3.05 -12.24
CA SER A 73 -2.52 3.61 -11.73
C SER A 73 -3.73 3.06 -12.48
N GLU A 74 -3.57 2.69 -13.75
CA GLU A 74 -4.61 2.01 -14.54
C GLU A 74 -5.00 0.68 -13.92
N GLU A 75 -4.03 -0.19 -13.62
CA GLU A 75 -4.30 -1.49 -12.98
C GLU A 75 -4.93 -1.33 -11.58
N LEU A 76 -4.50 -0.32 -10.81
CA LEU A 76 -5.12 0.02 -9.52
C LEU A 76 -6.59 0.42 -9.69
N LEU A 77 -6.89 1.27 -10.68
CA LEU A 77 -8.25 1.74 -10.95
C LEU A 77 -9.14 0.62 -11.49
N ASP A 78 -8.61 -0.27 -12.33
CA ASP A 78 -9.32 -1.45 -12.81
C ASP A 78 -9.73 -2.36 -11.65
N TYR A 79 -8.82 -2.61 -10.71
CA TYR A 79 -9.16 -3.36 -9.50
C TYR A 79 -10.21 -2.62 -8.64
N ALA A 80 -10.10 -1.30 -8.49
CA ALA A 80 -11.05 -0.50 -7.71
C ALA A 80 -12.48 -0.52 -8.31
N HIS A 81 -12.61 -0.71 -9.62
CA HIS A 81 -13.89 -0.89 -10.32
C HIS A 81 -14.31 -2.36 -10.44
N GLY A 82 -13.51 -3.31 -9.94
CA GLY A 82 -13.80 -4.73 -9.93
C GLY A 82 -14.97 -5.11 -9.02
N LYS A 83 -15.61 -6.25 -9.32
CA LYS A 83 -16.84 -6.69 -8.64
C LYS A 83 -16.66 -6.86 -7.13
N LEU A 84 -15.60 -7.51 -6.66
CA LEU A 84 -15.40 -7.76 -5.23
C LEU A 84 -15.17 -6.45 -4.47
N HIS A 85 -14.33 -5.56 -5.00
CA HIS A 85 -14.09 -4.26 -4.40
C HIS A 85 -15.38 -3.43 -4.32
N LEU A 86 -16.19 -3.40 -5.39
CA LEU A 86 -17.47 -2.70 -5.39
C LEU A 86 -18.49 -3.27 -4.40
N GLU A 87 -18.58 -4.59 -4.26
CA GLU A 87 -19.45 -5.24 -3.27
C GLU A 87 -19.01 -4.95 -1.82
N ALA A 88 -17.71 -4.99 -1.56
CA ALA A 88 -17.14 -4.61 -0.28
C ALA A 88 -17.38 -3.12 0.03
N TRP A 89 -17.17 -2.25 -0.96
CA TRP A 89 -17.40 -0.81 -0.86
C TRP A 89 -18.87 -0.46 -0.64
N LYS A 90 -19.79 -1.16 -1.31
CA LYS A 90 -21.24 -1.00 -1.09
C LYS A 90 -21.61 -1.39 0.34
N THR A 91 -21.12 -2.52 0.82
CA THR A 91 -21.34 -2.99 2.20
C THR A 91 -20.78 -1.99 3.22
N PHE A 92 -19.58 -1.47 2.95
CA PHE A 92 -18.94 -0.43 3.75
C PHE A 92 -19.79 0.84 3.83
N ASN A 93 -20.25 1.35 2.68
CA ASN A 93 -21.04 2.58 2.61
C ASN A 93 -22.36 2.44 3.38
N GLN A 94 -23.05 1.31 3.22
CA GLN A 94 -24.34 1.05 3.86
C GLN A 94 -24.23 0.89 5.38
N LYS A 95 -23.22 0.16 5.88
CA LYS A 95 -23.15 -0.22 7.30
C LYS A 95 -22.35 0.74 8.15
N ALA A 96 -21.33 1.38 7.58
CA ALA A 96 -20.33 2.11 8.34
C ALA A 96 -20.33 3.60 7.98
N ARG A 97 -20.15 3.96 6.70
CA ARG A 97 -20.03 5.36 6.25
C ARG A 97 -21.28 6.20 6.52
N ALA A 98 -22.47 5.67 6.23
CA ALA A 98 -23.74 6.35 6.44
C ALA A 98 -24.03 6.71 7.92
N SER A 99 -23.24 6.17 8.86
CA SER A 99 -23.45 6.34 10.30
C SER A 99 -22.35 7.14 11.01
N GLU A 100 -21.37 7.68 10.27
CA GLU A 100 -20.18 8.39 10.79
C GLU A 100 -19.34 7.60 11.81
N VAL A 101 -19.62 6.30 11.97
CA VAL A 101 -18.93 5.43 12.92
C VAL A 101 -17.46 5.23 12.53
N VAL A 102 -17.17 5.34 11.24
CA VAL A 102 -15.84 5.22 10.66
C VAL A 102 -15.54 6.38 9.71
N GLY A 103 -14.29 6.80 9.67
CA GLY A 103 -13.73 7.63 8.61
C GLY A 103 -12.85 6.78 7.70
N ILE A 104 -12.75 7.17 6.43
CA ILE A 104 -11.80 6.62 5.47
C ILE A 104 -11.02 7.77 4.84
N PHE A 105 -9.77 7.51 4.53
CA PHE A 105 -8.96 8.33 3.63
C PHE A 105 -8.28 7.44 2.61
N HIS A 106 -7.93 8.02 1.47
CA HIS A 106 -7.06 7.38 0.50
C HIS A 106 -6.18 8.42 -0.21
N GLU A 107 -4.99 8.01 -0.63
CA GLU A 107 -4.01 8.84 -1.32
C GLU A 107 -3.34 7.96 -2.38
N THR A 108 -3.30 8.42 -3.62
CA THR A 108 -2.63 7.74 -4.74
C THR A 108 -1.46 8.58 -5.19
N TYR A 109 -0.27 7.99 -5.25
CA TYR A 109 0.95 8.64 -5.69
C TYR A 109 1.53 7.88 -6.88
N GLU A 110 1.67 8.54 -8.01
CA GLU A 110 2.48 8.06 -9.12
C GLU A 110 3.91 8.53 -8.91
N VAL A 111 4.82 7.60 -8.63
CA VAL A 111 6.18 7.91 -8.21
C VAL A 111 7.16 7.41 -9.27
N SER A 112 7.79 8.38 -9.93
CA SER A 112 8.85 8.12 -10.90
C SER A 112 10.24 8.30 -10.30
N ASN A 113 10.43 8.82 -9.09
CA ASN A 113 11.75 8.87 -8.45
C ASN A 113 11.67 8.68 -6.95
N TYR A 114 12.51 7.81 -6.40
CA TYR A 114 12.52 7.45 -5.00
C TYR A 114 13.92 6.99 -4.57
N GLU A 115 14.19 7.02 -3.27
CA GLU A 115 15.34 6.36 -2.68
C GLU A 115 14.91 5.51 -1.49
N THR A 116 15.66 4.43 -1.25
CA THR A 116 15.39 3.52 -0.15
C THR A 116 16.69 3.08 0.50
N MET A 117 16.61 2.78 1.78
CA MET A 117 17.69 2.22 2.58
C MET A 117 17.09 1.32 3.66
N TYR A 118 17.57 0.09 3.72
CA TYR A 118 17.17 -0.92 4.70
C TYR A 118 18.43 -1.38 5.43
N VAL A 119 18.44 -1.30 6.76
CA VAL A 119 19.59 -1.66 7.60
C VAL A 119 19.13 -2.57 8.71
N ASN A 120 19.68 -3.78 8.78
CA ASN A 120 19.34 -4.79 9.79
C ASN A 120 17.82 -5.02 9.93
N LEU A 121 17.11 -5.05 8.80
CA LEU A 121 15.65 -5.07 8.76
C LEU A 121 15.18 -6.12 7.74
N PRO A 122 14.12 -6.90 8.02
CA PRO A 122 13.49 -7.74 7.03
C PRO A 122 13.00 -6.93 5.82
N THR A 123 12.97 -7.57 4.65
CA THR A 123 12.47 -6.97 3.40
C THR A 123 11.05 -6.43 3.59
N ARG A 124 10.86 -5.14 3.29
CA ARG A 124 9.61 -4.42 3.48
C ARG A 124 9.45 -3.29 2.47
N GLY A 125 8.24 -2.77 2.35
CA GLY A 125 7.95 -1.59 1.51
C GLY A 125 8.37 -1.81 0.05
N LEU A 126 9.02 -0.82 -0.56
CA LEU A 126 9.49 -0.91 -1.95
C LEU A 126 10.44 -2.09 -2.21
N GLY A 127 11.31 -2.46 -1.28
CA GLY A 127 12.18 -3.63 -1.41
C GLY A 127 11.39 -4.95 -1.49
N LYS A 128 10.21 -5.00 -0.85
CA LYS A 128 9.29 -6.15 -0.98
C LYS A 128 8.51 -6.11 -2.29
N ALA A 129 8.16 -4.92 -2.77
CA ALA A 129 7.40 -4.75 -4.01
C ALA A 129 8.23 -5.01 -5.26
N LEU A 130 9.49 -4.55 -5.28
CA LEU A 130 10.37 -4.56 -6.46
C LEU A 130 11.57 -5.52 -6.33
N GLY A 131 11.80 -6.07 -5.13
CA GLY A 131 13.04 -6.74 -4.78
C GLY A 131 14.06 -5.78 -4.15
N ASP A 132 15.01 -6.34 -3.39
CA ASP A 132 16.10 -5.60 -2.77
C ASP A 132 17.49 -6.06 -3.27
N ILE A 133 18.44 -5.14 -3.27
CA ILE A 133 19.83 -5.32 -3.70
C ILE A 133 20.78 -4.68 -2.68
N ASP A 134 22.03 -5.14 -2.65
CA ASP A 134 23.05 -4.56 -1.76
C ASP A 134 23.42 -3.13 -2.16
N VAL A 135 23.64 -2.29 -1.15
CA VAL A 135 24.14 -0.93 -1.35
C VAL A 135 25.63 -0.98 -1.68
N VAL A 136 25.98 -0.44 -2.85
CA VAL A 136 27.38 -0.30 -3.32
C VAL A 136 27.93 1.09 -3.05
N LYS A 137 29.26 1.26 -3.14
CA LYS A 137 29.96 2.52 -2.82
C LYS A 137 29.44 3.76 -3.56
N THR A 138 28.94 3.62 -4.79
CA THR A 138 28.38 4.72 -5.59
C THR A 138 26.98 5.13 -5.17
N ARG A 139 26.39 4.48 -4.15
CA ARG A 139 25.01 4.66 -3.69
C ARG A 139 24.93 4.81 -2.16
N GLU A 140 26.00 5.29 -1.54
CA GLU A 140 26.11 5.44 -0.08
C GLU A 140 25.13 6.50 0.46
N SER A 141 25.03 7.64 -0.21
CA SER A 141 24.15 8.73 0.17
C SER A 141 22.78 8.67 -0.52
N ALA A 142 21.75 9.21 0.16
CA ALA A 142 20.42 9.37 -0.43
C ALA A 142 20.45 10.22 -1.71
N LYS A 143 21.33 11.24 -1.76
CA LYS A 143 21.50 12.11 -2.94
C LYS A 143 21.99 11.31 -4.15
N GLU A 144 22.96 10.41 -3.96
CA GLU A 144 23.47 9.55 -5.04
C GLU A 144 22.39 8.61 -5.56
N ARG A 145 21.63 7.97 -4.66
CA ARG A 145 20.51 7.08 -5.05
C ARG A 145 19.40 7.81 -5.80
N LEU A 146 19.04 9.03 -5.38
CA LEU A 146 18.04 9.85 -6.09
C LEU A 146 18.54 10.40 -7.44
N ALA A 147 19.86 10.58 -7.59
CA ALA A 147 20.45 11.13 -8.80
C ALA A 147 20.54 10.09 -9.93
N GLU A 148 20.62 8.80 -9.58
CA GLU A 148 20.80 7.71 -10.54
C GLU A 148 19.72 7.67 -11.62
N ARG A 149 18.46 7.97 -11.27
CA ARG A 149 17.39 8.03 -12.27
C ARG A 149 17.42 9.29 -13.13
N ARG A 150 17.89 10.41 -12.59
CA ARG A 150 17.97 11.69 -13.32
C ARG A 150 19.00 11.67 -14.45
N MET A 151 19.90 10.70 -14.44
CA MET A 151 20.96 10.56 -15.45
C MET A 151 20.58 9.60 -16.60
N LYS A 152 19.37 9.04 -16.58
CA LYS A 152 18.79 8.24 -17.67
C LYS A 152 17.79 9.09 -18.45
#